data_AF-A0A2W7INW9-F1
#
_entry.id   AF-A0A2W7INW9-F1
#
_cell.length_a   1.000
_cell.length_b   1.000
_cell.length_c   1.000
_cell.angle_alpha   90.00
_cell.angle_beta   90.00
_cell.angle_gamma   90.00
#
_symmetry.space_group_name_H-M   'P 1'
#
loop_
_entity.id
_entity.type
_entity.pdbx_description
1 polymer ?
#
loop_
_entity_poly.entity_id
_entity_poly.type
_entity_poly.pdbx_seq_one_letter_code
_entity_poly.pdbx_strand_id
1 'polypeptide(L)' 'MMKLLGRSLLWGLAGAVLLPLGVGAAMLVFTIFEPICTQPSDSGGCAMGIATILGLLIPVGAVLFLLTTLIRGALRG' A
#
# COMPACT_ATOMS: atom_id res chain seq x y z
N MET A 1 -19.64 -13.67 -14.61
CA MET A 1 -19.07 -12.31 -14.50
C MET A 1 -19.29 -11.65 -13.12
N MET A 2 -20.50 -11.53 -12.59
CA MET A 2 -20.73 -10.89 -11.26
C MET A 2 -19.93 -11.47 -10.09
N LYS A 3 -19.79 -12.81 -10.01
CA LYS A 3 -18.95 -13.46 -8.98
C LYS A 3 -17.46 -13.09 -9.10
N LEU A 4 -16.98 -12.87 -10.33
CA LEU A 4 -15.60 -12.49 -10.61
C LEU A 4 -15.37 -11.03 -10.19
N LEU A 5 -16.31 -10.15 -10.55
CA LEU A 5 -16.28 -8.72 -10.22
C LEU A 5 -16.31 -8.48 -8.70
N GLY A 6 -17.19 -9.17 -7.98
CA GLY A 6 -17.27 -9.08 -6.52
C GLY A 6 -15.98 -9.55 -5.84
N ARG A 7 -15.37 -10.63 -6.36
CA ARG A 7 -14.11 -11.15 -5.85
C ARG A 7 -12.94 -10.19 -6.15
N SER A 8 -12.85 -9.61 -7.34
CA SER A 8 -11.80 -8.63 -7.67
C SER A 8 -11.94 -7.35 -6.86
N LEU A 9 -13.16 -6.93 -6.53
CA LEU A 9 -13.39 -5.75 -5.68
C LEU A 9 -12.91 -6.01 -4.24
N LEU A 10 -13.22 -7.18 -3.67
CA LEU A 10 -12.74 -7.59 -2.34
C LEU A 10 -11.21 -7.66 -2.29
N TRP A 11 -10.58 -8.20 -3.33
CA TRP A 11 -9.12 -8.25 -3.41
C TRP A 11 -8.51 -6.86 -3.62
N GLY A 12 -9.16 -5.98 -4.39
CA GLY A 12 -8.77 -4.57 -4.48
C GLY A 12 -8.79 -3.89 -3.11
N LEU A 13 -9.88 -4.04 -2.35
CA LEU A 13 -9.97 -3.51 -0.98
C LEU A 13 -8.89 -4.10 -0.06
N ALA A 14 -8.62 -5.40 -0.16
CA ALA A 14 -7.54 -6.03 0.59
C ALA A 14 -6.17 -5.44 0.21
N GLY A 15 -5.91 -5.21 -1.08
CA GLY A 15 -4.68 -4.57 -1.56
C GLY A 15 -4.52 -3.12 -1.10
N ALA A 16 -5.62 -2.39 -0.97
CA ALA A 16 -5.64 -1.01 -0.44
C ALA A 16 -5.14 -0.93 1.01
N VAL A 17 -5.24 -2.02 1.77
CA VAL A 17 -4.83 -2.10 3.18
C VAL A 17 -3.49 -2.82 3.32
N LEU A 18 -3.29 -3.93 2.62
CA LEU A 18 -2.08 -4.75 2.71
C LEU A 18 -0.84 -4.02 2.20
N LEU A 19 -0.96 -3.26 1.11
CA LEU A 19 0.16 -2.55 0.52
C LEU A 19 0.72 -1.45 1.44
N PRO A 20 -0.09 -0.49 1.97
CA PRO A 20 0.42 0.50 2.91
C PRO A 20 0.84 -0.13 4.25
N LEU A 21 0.21 -1.22 4.71
CA LEU A 21 0.69 -1.92 5.91
C LEU A 21 2.10 -2.50 5.71
N GLY A 22 2.35 -3.17 4.59
CA GLY A 22 3.67 -3.75 4.30
C GLY A 22 4.75 -2.68 4.15
N VAL A 23 4.45 -1.61 3.41
CA VAL A 23 5.40 -0.50 3.24
C VAL A 23 5.58 0.28 4.55
N GLY A 24 4.53 0.48 5.33
CA GLY A 24 4.60 1.13 6.64
C GLY A 24 5.47 0.37 7.61
N ALA A 25 5.33 -0.96 7.67
CA ALA A 25 6.21 -1.81 8.47
C ALA A 25 7.68 -1.70 8.01
N ALA A 26 7.94 -1.70 6.70
CA ALA A 26 9.28 -1.53 6.16
C ALA A 26 9.86 -0.15 6.51
N MET A 27 9.08 0.92 6.34
CA MET A 27 9.49 2.29 6.68
C MET A 27 9.80 2.42 8.16
N LEU A 28 9.03 1.77 9.04
CA LEU A 28 9.29 1.77 10.48
C LEU A 28 10.65 1.15 10.80
N VAL A 29 10.99 0.04 10.14
CA VAL A 29 12.33 -0.57 10.23
C VAL A 29 13.40 0.42 9.73
N PHE A 30 13.23 1.01 8.53
CA PHE A 30 14.18 1.98 7.98
C PHE A 30 14.39 3.20 8.89
N THR A 31 13.33 3.78 9.44
CA THR A 31 13.44 4.95 10.35
C THR A 31 14.22 4.68 11.63
N ILE A 32 14.33 3.42 12.06
CA ILE A 32 15.16 3.03 13.23
C ILE A 32 16.64 2.96 12.86
N PHE A 33 16.96 2.63 11.60
CA PHE A 33 18.34 2.48 11.12
C PHE A 33 18.89 3.73 10.40
N GLU A 34 18.03 4.65 9.93
CA GLU A 34 18.45 5.89 9.28
C GLU A 34 18.67 7.03 10.29
N PRO A 35 19.91 7.57 10.41
CA PRO A 35 20.20 8.66 11.34
C PRO A 35 19.52 9.99 10.95
N ILE A 36 19.14 10.17 9.68
CA ILE A 36 18.50 11.39 9.15
C ILE A 36 17.15 11.67 9.84
N CYS A 37 16.39 10.63 10.20
CA CYS A 37 15.08 10.81 10.85
C CYS A 37 15.15 10.80 12.39
N THR A 38 16.34 10.67 12.97
CA THR A 38 16.56 10.73 14.43
C THR A 38 16.95 12.13 14.92
N GLN A 39 17.24 13.06 14.00
CA GLN A 39 17.58 14.43 14.36
C GLN A 39 16.32 15.24 14.71
N PRO A 40 16.28 15.91 15.87
CA PRO A 40 15.09 16.63 16.35
C PRO A 40 14.67 17.81 15.46
N SER A 41 15.55 18.27 14.56
CA SER A 41 15.26 19.33 13.57
C SER A 41 14.42 18.86 12.37
N ASP A 42 14.41 17.56 12.07
CA ASP A 42 13.86 17.01 10.81
C ASP A 42 12.67 16.05 11.01
N SER A 43 12.27 15.81 12.27
CA SER A 43 11.19 14.89 12.65
C SER A 43 9.85 15.21 11.96
N GLY A 44 9.56 16.49 11.71
CA GLY A 44 8.32 16.91 11.05
C GLY A 44 8.25 16.54 9.57
N GLY A 45 9.36 16.70 8.84
CA GLY A 45 9.44 16.36 7.41
C GLY A 45 9.40 14.86 7.17
N CYS A 46 10.12 14.09 7.99
CA CYS A 46 10.13 12.64 7.87
C CYS A 46 8.76 12.02 8.24
N ALA A 47 8.09 12.51 9.29
CA ALA A 47 6.75 12.05 9.65
C ALA A 47 5.69 12.39 8.58
N MET A 48 5.72 13.61 8.02
CA MET A 48 4.82 14.01 6.93
C MET A 48 5.08 13.22 5.64
N GLY A 49 6.34 12.98 5.29
CA GLY A 49 6.73 12.18 4.13
C GLY A 49 6.20 10.75 4.22
N ILE A 50 6.35 10.11 5.38
CA ILE A 50 5.83 8.75 5.61
C ILE A 50 4.31 8.73 5.49
N ALA A 51 3.61 9.68 6.12
CA ALA A 51 2.14 9.76 6.05
C ALA A 51 1.62 9.96 4.62
N THR A 52 2.28 10.81 3.82
CA THR A 52 1.90 11.06 2.42
C THR A 52 2.19 9.86 1.52
N ILE A 53 3.33 9.20 1.69
CA ILE A 53 3.67 7.96 0.97
C ILE A 53 2.63 6.87 1.27
N LEU A 54 2.31 6.66 2.55
CA LEU A 54 1.29 5.69 2.96
C LEU A 54 -0.10 6.02 2.42
N GLY A 55 -0.49 7.29 2.40
CA GLY A 55 -1.75 7.74 1.82
C GLY A 55 -1.84 7.46 0.31
N LEU A 56 -0.77 7.71 -0.44
CA LEU A 56 -0.70 7.44 -1.89
C LEU A 56 -0.68 5.94 -2.21
N LEU A 57 -0.19 5.10 -1.31
CA LEU A 57 -0.14 3.65 -1.49
C LEU A 57 -1.51 2.98 -1.39
N ILE A 58 -2.51 3.62 -0.77
CA ILE A 58 -3.87 3.09 -0.67
C ILE A 58 -4.52 2.93 -2.07
N PRO A 59 -4.67 3.99 -2.89
CA PRO A 59 -5.25 3.83 -4.23
C PRO A 59 -4.38 2.98 -5.15
N VAL A 60 -3.06 3.04 -5.01
CA VAL A 60 -2.12 2.22 -5.81
C VAL A 60 -2.29 0.74 -5.50
N GLY A 61 -2.33 0.37 -4.21
CA GLY A 61 -2.54 -1.01 -3.76
C GLY A 61 -3.91 -1.53 -4.18
N ALA A 62 -4.94 -0.68 -4.10
CA ALA A 62 -6.29 -1.02 -4.53
C ALA A 62 -6.35 -1.38 -6.02
N VAL A 63 -5.76 -0.53 -6.87
CA VAL A 63 -5.76 -0.71 -8.33
C VAL A 63 -4.93 -1.92 -8.73
N LEU A 64 -3.73 -2.10 -8.16
CA LEU A 64 -2.86 -3.24 -8.50
C LEU A 64 -3.51 -4.58 -8.16
N PHE A 65 -4.09 -4.73 -6.97
CA PHE A 65 -4.73 -5.98 -6.58
C PHE A 65 -6.04 -6.23 -7.34
N LEU A 66 -6.81 -5.18 -7.64
CA LEU A 66 -8.01 -5.30 -8.46
C LEU A 66 -7.66 -5.75 -9.88
N LEU A 67 -6.69 -5.10 -10.52
CA LEU A 67 -6.26 -5.45 -11.88
C LEU A 67 -5.68 -6.86 -11.96
N THR A 68 -4.79 -7.23 -11.03
CA THR A 68 -4.18 -8.57 -11.04
C THR A 68 -5.20 -9.67 -10.82
N THR A 69 -6.19 -9.48 -9.95
CA THR A 69 -7.27 -10.46 -9.75
C THR A 69 -8.26 -10.51 -10.90
N LEU A 70 -8.56 -9.36 -11.52
CA LEU A 70 -9.39 -9.30 -12.71
C LEU A 70 -8.74 -10.02 -13.90
N ILE A 71 -7.45 -9.74 -14.16
CA ILE A 71 -6.67 -10.38 -15.24
C ILE A 71 -6.56 -11.88 -14.99
N ARG A 72 -6.17 -12.31 -13.79
CA ARG A 72 -6.10 -13.75 -13.45
C ARG A 72 -7.46 -14.44 -13.54
N GLY A 73 -8.53 -13.74 -13.18
CA GLY A 73 -9.89 -14.26 -13.30
C GLY A 73 -10.34 -14.37 -14.76
N ALA A 74 -9.97 -13.43 -15.62
CA ALA A 74 -10.27 -13.45 -17.04
C ALA A 74 -9.46 -14.51 -17.82
N LEU A 75 -8.20 -14.75 -17.45
CA LEU A 75 -7.36 -15.77 -18.09
C LEU A 75 -7.71 -17.22 -17.71
N ARG A 76 -8.47 -17.44 -16.63
CA ARG A 76 -8.84 -18.77 -16.11
C ARG A 76 -10.31 -19.14 -16.32
N GLY A 77 -11.13 -18.21 -16.82
CA GLY A 77 -12.57 -18.38 -16.98
C GLY A 77 -12.98 -18.38 -18.43
#